data_AF-A0A8T4VGG2-F1
#
_entry.id   AF-A0A8T4VGG2-F1
#
_cell.length_a   1.000
_cell.length_b   1.000
_cell.length_c   1.000
_cell.angle_alpha   90.00
_cell.angle_beta   90.00
_cell.angle_gamma   90.00
#
_symmetry.space_group_name_H-M   'P 1'
#
loop_
_entity.id
_entity.type
_entity.pdbx_description
1 polymer ?
#
loop_
_entity_poly.entity_id
_entity_poly.type
_entity_poly.pdbx_seq_one_letter_code
_entity_poly.pdbx_strand_id
1 'polypeptide(L)' 'MDTRPLGGAHKRQIEYLESHYKNFTKAEILFIDELRVVRNKVSYDGFFVKGEYLDRKLVAILQIIANLNDLVTQKL' A
#
# COMPACT_ATOMS: atom_id res chain seq x y z
N MET A 1 -14.13 22.17 -2.47
CA MET A 1 -14.23 20.72 -2.24
C MET A 1 -13.67 20.04 -3.48
N ASP A 2 -12.52 19.38 -3.38
CA ASP A 2 -11.93 18.62 -4.48
C ASP A 2 -12.72 17.32 -4.65
N THR A 3 -13.29 17.11 -5.85
CA THR A 3 -14.21 16.01 -6.20
C THR A 3 -13.52 14.90 -7.01
N ARG A 4 -12.18 14.85 -7.05
CA ARG A 4 -11.46 13.79 -7.77
C ARG A 4 -11.53 12.46 -7.00
N PRO A 5 -11.83 11.32 -7.67
CA PRO A 5 -11.96 10.05 -6.98
C PRO A 5 -10.59 9.62 -6.46
N LEU A 6 -10.42 9.66 -5.14
CA LEU A 6 -9.23 9.19 -4.43
C LEU A 6 -9.07 7.66 -4.54
N GLY A 7 -8.82 7.13 -5.73
CA GLY A 7 -8.34 5.75 -5.96
C GLY A 7 -9.21 4.65 -5.34
N GLY A 8 -10.51 4.61 -5.65
CA GLY A 8 -11.45 3.64 -5.07
C GLY A 8 -11.11 2.17 -5.34
N ALA A 9 -10.52 1.84 -6.51
CA ALA A 9 -10.16 0.47 -6.83
C ALA A 9 -9.03 -0.07 -5.93
N HIS A 10 -7.97 0.72 -5.73
CA HIS A 10 -6.86 0.33 -4.84
C HIS A 10 -7.30 0.27 -3.37
N LYS A 11 -8.18 1.19 -2.93
CA LYS A 11 -8.72 1.13 -1.57
C LYS A 11 -9.54 -0.13 -1.34
N ARG A 12 -10.41 -0.50 -2.28
CA ARG A 12 -11.16 -1.76 -2.24
C ARG A 12 -10.27 -2.99 -2.25
N GLN A 13 -9.15 -2.97 -2.97
CA GLN A 13 -8.18 -4.07 -2.93
C GLN A 13 -7.55 -4.23 -1.54
N ILE A 14 -7.22 -3.14 -0.86
CA ILE A 14 -6.68 -3.17 0.50
C ILE A 14 -7.73 -3.67 1.49
N GLU A 15 -8.99 -3.21 1.37
CA GLU A 15 -10.10 -3.69 2.20
C GLU A 15 -10.39 -5.18 1.97
N TYR A 16 -10.27 -5.64 0.72
CA TYR A 16 -10.34 -7.06 0.39
C TYR A 16 -9.19 -7.85 1.03
N LEU A 17 -7.97 -7.31 0.97
CA LEU A 17 -6.79 -7.90 1.60
C LEU A 17 -7.01 -8.08 3.11
N GLU A 18 -7.44 -7.03 3.80
CA GLU A 18 -7.70 -7.02 5.25
C GLU A 18 -8.81 -8.02 5.66
N SER A 19 -9.89 -8.10 4.87
CA SER A 19 -11.05 -8.93 5.21
C SER A 19 -10.87 -10.41 4.89
N HIS A 20 -10.03 -10.76 3.91
CA HIS A 20 -9.91 -12.14 3.41
C HIS A 20 -8.60 -12.83 3.82
N TYR A 21 -7.59 -12.09 4.28
CA TYR A 21 -6.25 -12.61 4.53
C TYR A 21 -5.74 -12.22 5.93
N LYS A 22 -5.62 -13.21 6.82
CA LYS A 22 -5.20 -13.01 8.22
C LYS A 22 -3.68 -12.90 8.40
N ASN A 23 -2.92 -13.10 7.32
CA ASN A 23 -1.46 -13.03 7.27
C ASN A 23 -0.92 -11.59 7.26
N PHE A 24 -1.80 -10.58 7.29
CA PHE A 24 -1.42 -9.19 7.43
C PHE A 24 -1.89 -8.64 8.78
N THR A 25 -0.98 -7.99 9.48
CA THR A 25 -1.30 -7.22 10.67
C THR A 25 -2.02 -5.93 10.30
N LYS A 26 -2.77 -5.38 11.26
CA LYS A 26 -3.40 -4.06 11.09
C LYS A 26 -2.40 -2.95 10.76
N ALA A 27 -1.19 -3.04 11.32
CA ALA A 27 -0.12 -2.08 11.03
C ALA A 27 0.35 -2.15 9.57
N GLU A 28 0.48 -3.36 9.01
CA GLU A 28 0.82 -3.55 7.60
C GLU A 28 -0.29 -3.05 6.68
N ILE A 29 -1.56 -3.35 6.98
CA ILE A 29 -2.70 -2.83 6.21
C ILE A 29 -2.73 -1.30 6.19
N LEU A 30 -2.54 -0.66 7.35
CA LEU A 30 -2.45 0.79 7.44
C LEU A 30 -1.28 1.34 6.64
N PHE A 31 -0.13 0.66 6.69
CA PHE A 31 1.05 1.07 5.94
C PHE A 31 0.85 0.95 4.42
N ILE A 32 0.18 -0.11 3.94
CA ILE A 32 -0.19 -0.26 2.52
C ILE A 32 -1.11 0.89 2.07
N ASP A 33 -2.08 1.29 2.90
CA ASP A 33 -2.96 2.43 2.59
C ASP A 33 -2.21 3.77 2.62
N GLU A 34 -1.23 3.96 3.53
CA GLU A 34 -0.34 5.11 3.51
C GLU A 34 0.43 5.19 2.17
N LEU A 35 1.02 4.07 1.73
CA LEU A 35 1.73 3.98 0.45
C LEU A 35 0.81 4.30 -0.73
N ARG A 36 -0.47 3.86 -0.70
CA ARG A 36 -1.47 4.22 -1.71
C ARG A 36 -1.68 5.73 -1.76
N VAL A 37 -1.81 6.39 -0.60
CA VAL A 37 -1.97 7.85 -0.51
C VAL A 37 -0.74 8.56 -1.05
N VAL A 38 0.47 8.11 -0.69
CA VAL A 38 1.72 8.70 -1.21
C VAL A 38 1.80 8.55 -2.73
N ARG A 39 1.53 7.35 -3.27
CA ARG A 39 1.49 7.12 -4.73
C ARG A 39 0.52 8.05 -5.43
N ASN A 40 -0.66 8.29 -4.85
CA ASN A 40 -1.65 9.20 -5.41
C ASN A 40 -1.15 10.64 -5.42
N LYS A 41 -0.53 11.11 -4.33
CA LYS A 41 0.09 12.43 -4.28
C LYS A 41 1.18 12.58 -5.36
N VAL A 42 2.02 11.55 -5.53
CA VAL A 42 3.05 11.54 -6.59
C VAL A 42 2.40 11.65 -7.98
N SER A 43 1.34 10.87 -8.22
CA SER A 43 0.72 10.76 -9.55
C SER A 43 -0.14 11.95 -9.94
N TYR A 44 -0.85 12.55 -8.99
CA TYR A 44 -1.91 13.53 -9.26
C TYR A 44 -1.58 14.94 -8.77
N ASP A 45 -0.71 15.06 -7.77
CA ASP A 45 -0.38 16.35 -7.14
C ASP A 45 1.06 16.80 -7.45
N GLY A 46 1.81 16.02 -8.25
CA GLY A 46 3.22 16.30 -8.56
C GLY A 46 4.13 16.24 -7.31
N PHE A 47 3.72 15.49 -6.28
CA PHE A 47 4.48 15.35 -5.05
C PHE A 47 5.77 14.56 -5.26
N PHE A 48 6.88 15.03 -4.68
CA PHE A 48 8.16 14.33 -4.70
C PHE A 48 8.46 13.68 -3.36
N VAL A 49 8.73 12.37 -3.39
CA VAL A 49 9.18 11.61 -2.23
C VAL A 49 10.69 11.81 -2.06
N LYS A 50 11.12 12.23 -0.86
CA LYS A 50 12.55 12.35 -0.53
C LYS A 50 13.20 10.97 -0.46
N GLY A 51 14.46 10.84 -0.88
CA GLY A 51 15.23 9.59 -0.78
C GLY A 51 15.21 9.00 0.63
N GLU A 52 15.41 9.83 1.65
CA GLU A 52 15.36 9.38 3.05
C GLU A 52 14.01 8.77 3.48
N TYR A 53 12.90 9.21 2.86
CA TYR A 53 11.60 8.61 3.14
C TYR A 53 11.59 7.15 2.69
N LEU A 54 12.19 6.88 1.53
CA LEU A 54 12.36 5.51 1.01
C LEU A 54 13.32 4.74 1.92
N ASP A 55 14.48 5.29 2.28
CA ASP A 55 15.46 4.59 3.11
C ASP A 55 14.87 4.11 4.44
N ARG A 56 14.08 4.96 5.10
CA ARG A 56 13.42 4.62 6.38
C ARG A 56 12.32 3.58 6.26
N LYS A 57 11.74 3.40 5.07
CA LYS A 57 10.57 2.54 4.84
C LYS A 57 10.87 1.33 3.97
N LEU A 58 12.05 1.27 3.35
CA LEU A 58 12.42 0.26 2.37
C LEU A 58 12.25 -1.15 2.93
N VAL A 59 12.73 -1.39 4.16
CA VAL A 59 12.60 -2.68 4.84
C VAL A 59 11.14 -3.10 4.97
N ALA A 60 10.27 -2.18 5.43
CA ALA A 60 8.84 -2.46 5.58
C ALA A 60 8.14 -2.69 4.22
N ILE A 61 8.53 -1.93 3.19
CA ILE A 61 8.02 -2.11 1.82
C ILE A 61 8.40 -3.49 1.29
N LEU A 62 9.67 -3.88 1.42
CA LEU A 62 10.15 -5.19 0.99
C LEU A 62 9.48 -6.33 1.74
N GLN A 63 9.22 -6.16 3.04
CA GLN A 63 8.48 -7.16 3.83
C GLN A 63 7.05 -7.35 3.31
N ILE A 64 6.33 -6.26 3.01
CA ILE A 64 4.99 -6.35 2.41
C ILE A 64 5.03 -7.10 1.07
N ILE A 65 6.01 -6.79 0.22
CA ILE A 65 6.18 -7.46 -1.08
C ILE A 65 6.42 -8.96 -0.88
N ALA A 66 7.27 -9.35 0.06
CA ALA A 66 7.50 -10.75 0.41
C ALA A 66 6.20 -11.44 0.86
N ASN A 67 5.46 -10.84 1.78
CA ASN A 67 4.19 -11.39 2.28
C ASN A 67 3.14 -11.54 1.16
N LEU A 68 3.09 -10.60 0.22
CA LEU A 68 2.20 -10.67 -0.95
C LEU A 68 2.62 -11.78 -1.92
N ASN A 69 3.92 -11.96 -2.16
CA ASN A 69 4.42 -13.05 -2.99
C ASN A 69 4.10 -14.41 -2.37
N ASP A 70 4.37 -14.58 -1.07
CA ASP A 70 4.04 -15.81 -0.35
C ASP A 70 2.55 -16.14 -0.45
N LEU A 71 1.69 -15.11 -0.34
CA LEU A 71 0.26 -15.28 -0.49
C LEU A 71 -0.13 -15.77 -1.89
N VAL A 72 0.45 -15.21 -2.94
CA VAL A 72 0.19 -15.64 -4.33
C VAL A 72 0.72 -17.06 -4.55
N THR A 73 1.91 -17.38 -4.06
CA THR A 73 2.49 -18.72 -4.18
C THR A 73 1.68 -19.78 -3.45
N GLN A 74 1.06 -19.46 -2.31
CA GLN A 74 0.15 -20.40 -1.61
C GLN A 74 -1.17 -20.64 -2.35
N LYS A 75 -1.52 -19.79 -3.31
CA LYS A 75 -2.78 -19.85 -4.09
C LYS A 75 -2.63 -20.49 -5.47
N LEU A 76 -1.40 -20.59 -5.97
CA LEU A 76 -1.03 -21.24 -7.23
C LEU A 76 -0.57 -22.67 -6.98
#